data_AF-A0A7Y5KFT6-F1
#
_entry.id   AF-A0A7Y5KFT6-F1
#
_cell.length_a   1.000
_cell.length_b   1.000
_cell.length_c   1.000
_cell.angle_alpha   90.00
_cell.angle_beta   90.00
_cell.angle_gamma   90.00
#
_symmetry.space_group_name_H-M   'P 1'
#
loop_
_entity.id
_entity.type
_entity.pdbx_description
1 polymer ?
#
loop_
_entity_poly.entity_id
_entity_poly.type
_entity_poly.pdbx_seq_one_letter_code
_entity_poly.pdbx_strand_id
1 'polypeptide(L)' 'MDLLTTGRLLRSFDIINLEWLDTIYTLREGENEILAKSFRLDLSSADFGFSAAGFAIFTFRRNPRDRKWRIVRWVDQSEL' A
#
# COMPACT_ATOMS: atom_id res chain seq x y z
N MET A 1 8.78 10.94 -15.19
CA MET A 1 8.60 9.93 -16.26
C MET A 1 8.78 8.57 -15.58
N ASP A 2 7.86 8.14 -14.71
CA ASP A 2 8.07 6.92 -13.89
C ASP A 2 6.80 6.15 -13.48
N LEU A 3 5.59 6.60 -13.83
CA LEU A 3 4.38 5.83 -13.53
C LEU A 3 4.12 4.66 -14.51
N LEU A 4 4.83 4.62 -15.65
CA LEU A 4 4.60 3.61 -16.71
C LEU A 4 5.39 2.31 -16.48
N THR A 5 6.35 2.29 -15.57
CA THR A 5 7.26 1.16 -15.33
C THR A 5 6.68 0.14 -14.34
N THR A 6 6.06 0.59 -13.24
CA THR A 6 5.50 -0.31 -12.21
C THR A 6 4.35 -1.17 -12.75
N GLY A 7 3.44 -0.59 -13.54
CA GLY A 7 2.31 -1.33 -14.10
C GLY A 7 2.70 -2.37 -15.15
N ARG A 8 3.83 -2.18 -15.86
CA ARG A 8 4.38 -3.18 -16.79
C ARG A 8 5.11 -4.30 -16.04
N LEU A 9 5.86 -3.95 -15.01
CA LEU A 9 6.55 -4.91 -14.13
C LEU A 9 5.54 -5.87 -13.48
N LEU A 10 4.41 -5.36 -12.99
CA LEU A 10 3.39 -6.22 -12.38
C LEU A 10 2.75 -7.20 -13.37
N ARG A 11 2.68 -6.87 -14.67
CA ARG A 11 2.12 -7.75 -15.69
C ARG A 11 3.00 -8.94 -16.05
N SER A 12 4.28 -8.94 -15.68
CA SER A 12 5.16 -10.10 -15.91
C SER A 12 5.01 -11.18 -14.85
N PHE A 13 4.21 -10.95 -13.81
CA PHE A 13 3.92 -11.94 -12.78
C PHE A 13 2.53 -12.54 -13.01
N ASP A 14 2.45 -13.87 -12.93
CA ASP A 14 1.20 -14.62 -13.02
C ASP A 14 0.39 -14.49 -11.72
N ILE A 15 1.08 -14.33 -10.59
CA ILE A 15 0.49 -14.21 -9.26
C ILE A 15 1.04 -12.94 -8.60
N ILE A 16 0.12 -12.11 -8.11
CA ILE A 16 0.40 -10.94 -7.29
C ILE A 16 -0.43 -11.10 -6.01
N ASN A 17 0.25 -11.42 -4.90
CA ASN A 17 -0.38 -11.54 -3.59
C ASN A 17 0.07 -10.39 -2.69
N LEU A 18 -0.87 -9.51 -2.33
CA LEU A 18 -0.64 -8.45 -1.35
C LEU A 18 -1.48 -8.72 -0.10
N GLU A 19 -0.80 -9.00 1.00
CA GLU A 19 -1.41 -9.25 2.31
C GLU A 19 -1.14 -8.06 3.23
N TRP A 20 -2.21 -7.45 3.76
CA TRP A 20 -2.12 -6.48 4.85
C TRP A 20 -2.16 -7.23 6.18
N LEU A 21 -1.09 -7.14 6.94
CA LEU A 21 -0.91 -7.88 8.19
C LEU A 21 -1.47 -7.04 9.36
N ASP A 22 -0.58 -6.49 10.17
CA ASP A 22 -0.93 -5.81 11.41
C ASP A 22 -1.10 -4.30 11.21
N THR A 23 -2.00 -3.73 12.02
CA THR A 23 -1.99 -2.27 12.24
C THR A 23 -0.91 -1.96 13.25
N ILE A 24 0.10 -1.19 12.85
CA ILE A 24 1.21 -0.79 13.73
C ILE A 24 0.74 0.32 14.66
N TYR A 25 0.09 1.34 14.10
CA TYR A 25 -0.51 2.42 14.87
C TYR A 25 -1.64 3.10 14.10
N THR A 26 -2.49 3.77 14.86
CA THR A 26 -3.50 4.71 14.35
C THR A 26 -3.37 6.03 15.10
N LEU A 27 -3.37 7.13 14.37
CA LEU A 27 -3.35 8.49 14.90
C LEU A 27 -4.49 9.31 14.30
N ARG A 28 -4.99 10.27 15.05
CA ARG A 28 -5.98 11.22 14.56
C ARG A 28 -5.43 12.64 14.65
N GLU A 29 -5.32 13.29 13.50
CA GLU A 29 -4.81 14.66 13.38
C GLU A 29 -5.86 15.54 12.71
N GLY A 30 -6.62 16.28 13.51
CA GLY A 30 -7.73 17.09 13.05
C GLY A 30 -8.80 16.24 12.34
N GLU A 31 -9.00 16.50 11.06
CA GLU A 31 -9.94 15.74 10.20
C GLU A 31 -9.32 14.50 9.56
N ASN A 32 -8.03 14.26 9.77
CA ASN A 32 -7.32 13.13 9.18
C ASN A 32 -7.23 11.97 10.17
N GLU A 33 -7.29 10.75 9.62
CA GLU A 33 -6.95 9.52 10.32
C GLU A 33 -5.72 8.92 9.64
N ILE A 34 -4.65 8.75 10.40
CA ILE A 34 -3.38 8.20 9.93
C ILE A 34 -3.30 6.76 10.42
N LEU A 35 -3.06 5.84 9.51
CA LEU A 35 -2.99 4.40 9.77
C LEU A 35 -1.68 3.86 9.20
N ALA A 36 -0.85 3.27 10.04
CA ALA A 36 0.31 2.52 9.59
C ALA A 36 0.00 1.03 9.60
N LYS A 37 0.22 0.37 8.46
CA LYS A 37 0.03 -1.07 8.30
C LYS A 37 1.28 -1.75 7.78
N SER A 38 1.58 -2.92 8.32
CA SER A 38 2.55 -3.82 7.71
C SER A 38 1.92 -4.58 6.55
N PHE A 39 2.74 -4.92 5.57
CA PHE A 39 2.32 -5.73 4.43
C PHE A 39 3.38 -6.75 4.05
N ARG A 40 2.92 -7.80 3.38
CA ARG A 40 3.73 -8.73 2.59
C ARG A 40 3.25 -8.70 1.15
N LEU A 41 4.19 -8.59 0.22
CA LEU A 41 3.96 -8.66 -1.21
C LEU A 41 4.75 -9.85 -1.76
N ASP A 42 4.04 -10.83 -2.30
CA ASP A 42 4.63 -11.94 -3.03
C ASP A 42 4.24 -11.84 -4.51
N LEU A 43 5.25 -11.79 -5.37
CA LEU A 43 5.12 -11.77 -6.81
C LEU A 43 5.72 -13.06 -7.36
N SER A 44 4.98 -13.82 -8.16
CA SER A 44 5.52 -15.03 -8.77
C SER A 44 5.06 -15.25 -10.21
N SER A 45 5.95 -15.90 -10.96
CA SER A 45 5.79 -16.37 -12.33
C SER A 45 6.39 -17.77 -12.42
N ALA A 46 6.21 -18.46 -13.55
CA ALA A 46 6.73 -19.81 -13.76
C ALA A 46 8.22 -19.99 -13.39
N ASP A 47 9.06 -18.99 -13.68
CA ASP A 47 10.51 -19.09 -13.55
C ASP A 47 11.13 -18.17 -12.48
N PHE A 48 10.32 -17.28 -11.90
CA PHE A 48 10.83 -16.23 -10.99
C PHE A 48 9.82 -15.86 -9.91
N GLY A 49 10.31 -15.75 -8.67
CA GLY A 49 9.55 -15.30 -7.51
C GLY A 49 10.30 -14.19 -6.76
N PHE A 50 9.54 -13.24 -6.23
CA PHE A 50 10.04 -12.12 -5.44
C PHE A 50 9.10 -11.89 -4.26
N SER A 51 9.66 -11.73 -3.07
CA SER A 51 8.91 -11.42 -1.85
C SER A 51 9.48 -10.15 -1.21
N ALA A 52 8.60 -9.23 -0.86
CA ALA A 52 8.91 -8.03 -0.10
C ALA A 52 8.00 -7.91 1.11
N ALA A 53 8.52 -7.33 2.18
CA ALA A 53 7.73 -6.96 3.35
C ALA A 53 8.09 -5.52 3.73
N GLY A 54 7.12 -4.81 4.29
CA GLY A 54 7.34 -3.43 4.65
C GLY A 54 6.17 -2.83 5.39
N PHE A 55 6.20 -1.51 5.49
CA PHE A 55 5.17 -0.73 6.15
C PHE A 55 4.69 0.37 5.22
N ALA A 56 3.38 0.58 5.19
CA ALA A 56 2.78 1.71 4.48
C ALA A 56 1.99 2.56 5.47
N ILE A 57 2.21 3.88 5.41
CA ILE A 57 1.46 4.85 6.19
C ILE A 57 0.42 5.50 5.28
N PHE A 58 -0.84 5.32 5.63
CA PHE A 58 -1.97 5.91 4.94
C PHE A 58 -2.52 7.10 5.74
N THR A 59 -2.83 8.17 5.04
CA THR A 59 -3.66 9.26 5.59
C THR A 59 -5.01 9.20 4.90
N PHE A 60 -6.04 9.04 5.71
CA PHE A 60 -7.43 9.08 5.30
C PHE A 60 -8.07 10.40 5.68
N ARG A 61 -8.95 10.90 4.82
CA ARG A 61 -9.85 12.00 5.15
C ARG A 61 -11.29 11.62 4.80
N ARG A 62 -12.21 11.95 5.69
CA ARG A 62 -13.63 11.78 5.42
C ARG A 62 -14.09 12.90 4.50
N ASN A 63 -14.62 12.56 3.33
CA ASN A 63 -15.15 13.57 2.42
C ASN A 63 -16.41 14.19 3.05
N PRO A 64 -16.49 15.53 3.15
CA PRO A 64 -17.63 16.20 3.78
C PRO A 64 -18.96 16.00 3.03
N ARG A 65 -18.92 15.72 1.72
CA ARG A 65 -20.13 15.60 0.88
C ARG A 65 -20.85 14.26 1.06
N ASP A 66 -20.10 13.16 1.10
CA ASP A 66 -20.68 11.80 1.13
C ASP A 66 -20.32 11.02 2.41
N ARG A 67 -19.56 11.64 3.31
CA ARG A 67 -19.12 11.06 4.58
C ARG A 67 -18.33 9.74 4.41
N LYS A 68 -17.73 9.49 3.26
CA LYS A 68 -16.87 8.31 3.02
C LYS A 68 -15.39 8.66 3.21
N TRP A 69 -14.63 7.73 3.78
CA TRP A 69 -13.18 7.83 3.91
C TRP A 69 -12.49 7.64 2.56
N ARG A 70 -11.47 8.44 2.29
CA ARG A 70 -10.62 8.34 1.10
C ARG A 70 -9.17 8.49 1.50
N ILE A 71 -8.29 7.74 0.82
CA ILE A 71 -6.85 7.94 0.93
C ILE A 71 -6.53 9.29 0.28
N VAL A 72 -5.94 10.19 1.07
CA VAL A 72 -5.46 11.50 0.59
C VAL A 72 -3.94 11.55 0.47
N ARG A 73 -3.24 10.67 1.20
CA ARG A 73 -1.80 10.48 1.11
C ARG A 73 -1.46 9.04 1.46
N TRP A 74 -0.43 8.50 0.83
CA TRP A 74 0.24 7.30 1.29
C TRP A 74 1.75 7.52 1.21
N VAL A 75 2.49 6.89 2.12
CA VAL A 75 3.96 6.92 2.17
C VAL A 75 4.44 5.48 2.33
N ASP A 76 5.32 5.06 1.44
CA ASP A 76 6.03 3.79 1.56
C ASP A 76 7.18 3.94 2.55
N GLN A 77 7.28 3.00 3.48
CA GLN A 77 8.41 2.88 4.41
C GLN A 77 9.00 1.47 4.36
N SER A 78 8.85 0.74 3.24
CA SER A 78 9.64 -0.47 3.02
C SER A 78 11.11 -0.15 2.84
N GLU A 79 11.98 -0.95 3.48
CA GLU A 79 13.41 -0.98 3.15
C GLU A 79 13.61 -1.90 1.94
N LEU A 80 13.46 -1.33 0.73
CA LEU A 80 13.74 -1.98 -0.55
C LEU A 80 14.90 -1.29 -1.27
#